data_AF-A0A2V8B2S7-F1
#
_entry.id   AF-A0A2V8B2S7-F1
#
_cell.length_a   1.000
_cell.length_b   1.000
_cell.length_c   1.000
_cell.angle_alpha   90.00
_cell.angle_beta   90.00
_cell.angle_gamma   90.00
#
_symmetry.space_group_name_H-M   'P 1'
#
loop_
_entity.id
_entity.type
_entity.pdbx_description
1 polymer ?
#
loop_
_entity_poly.entity_id
_entity_poly.type
_entity_poly.pdbx_seq_one_letter_code
_entity_poly.pdbx_strand_id
1 'polypeptide(L)' 'MAFEYIDVKKNAAELQRMLGYSKGRRSVPVIVDEGGAVTIGFGGT' A
#
# COMPACT_ATOMS: atom_id res chain seq x y z
N MET A 1 -4.24 -16.85 -6.32
CA MET A 1 -4.35 -15.37 -6.26
C MET A 1 -2.99 -14.80 -6.62
N ALA A 2 -2.92 -13.98 -7.66
CA ALA A 2 -1.69 -13.29 -8.03
C ALA A 2 -1.64 -11.96 -7.27
N PHE A 3 -0.48 -11.63 -6.70
CA PHE A 3 -0.24 -10.33 -6.07
C PHE A 3 0.84 -9.60 -6.86
N GLU A 4 0.61 -8.33 -7.15
CA GLU A 4 1.64 -7.44 -7.66
C GLU A 4 2.32 -6.74 -6.49
N TYR A 5 3.64 -6.90 -6.41
CA TYR A 5 4.46 -6.26 -5.38
C TYR A 5 5.12 -5.03 -5.95
N ILE A 6 4.79 -3.88 -5.37
CA ILE A 6 5.31 -2.58 -5.79
C ILE A 6 6.25 -2.03 -4.72
N ASP A 7 7.53 -1.86 -5.06
CA ASP A 7 8.50 -1.20 -4.20
C ASP A 7 8.37 0.33 -4.32
N VAL A 8 7.60 0.91 -3.41
CA VAL A 8 7.38 2.36 -3.33
C VAL A 8 8.65 3.16 -3.05
N LYS A 9 9.76 2.54 -2.61
CA LYS A 9 11.05 3.24 -2.47
C LYS A 9 11.68 3.52 -3.82
N LYS A 10 11.37 2.71 -4.84
CA LYS A 10 11.91 2.85 -6.20
C LYS A 10 10.95 3.57 -7.15
N ASN A 11 9.68 3.72 -6.77
CA ASN A 11 8.65 4.36 -7.58
C ASN A 11 7.90 5.46 -6.79
N ALA A 12 8.24 6.72 -7.07
CA ALA A 12 7.67 7.88 -6.38
C ALA A 12 6.16 8.07 -6.65
N ALA A 13 5.67 7.68 -7.84
CA ALA A 13 4.25 7.78 -8.17
C ALA A 13 3.43 6.80 -7.32
N GLU A 14 3.94 5.57 -7.15
CA GLU A 14 3.30 4.56 -6.32
C GLU A 14 3.42 4.88 -4.83
N LEU A 15 4.50 5.55 -4.39
CA LEU A 15 4.56 6.11 -3.05
C LEU A 15 3.44 7.13 -2.81
N GLN A 16 3.21 8.06 -3.74
CA GLN A 16 2.14 9.05 -3.61
C GLN A 16 0.75 8.39 -3.58
N ARG A 17 0.53 7.37 -4.41
CA ARG A 17 -0.68 6.55 -4.39
C ARG A 17 -0.88 5.85 -3.04
N MET A 18 0.17 5.23 -2.52
CA MET A 18 0.18 4.59 -1.20
C MET A 18 -0.14 5.58 -0.07
N LEU A 19 0.45 6.78 -0.09
CA LEU A 19 0.18 7.84 0.87
C LEU A 19 -1.28 8.33 0.82
N GLY A 20 -1.90 8.32 -0.37
CA GLY A 20 -3.32 8.62 -0.53
C GLY A 20 -4.20 7.65 0.28
N TYR A 21 -3.88 6.36 0.24
CA TYR A 21 -4.60 5.34 1.02
C TYR A 21 -4.34 5.43 2.52
N SER A 22 -3.12 5.78 2.94
CA SER A 22 -2.70 5.77 4.34
C SER A 22 -2.80 7.13 5.04
N LYS A 23 -3.54 8.09 4.47
CA LYS A 23 -3.70 9.45 5.02
C LYS A 23 -2.36 10.15 5.28
N GLY A 24 -1.41 9.98 4.36
CA GLY A 24 -0.09 10.61 4.42
C GLY A 24 0.93 9.93 5.34
N ARG A 25 0.58 8.80 5.98
CA ARG A 25 1.51 8.04 6.83
C ARG A 25 2.17 6.92 6.05
N ARG A 26 3.49 6.78 6.13
CA ARG A 26 4.18 5.66 5.49
C ARG A 26 4.06 4.37 6.32
N SER A 27 2.86 3.79 6.35
CA SER A 27 2.54 2.52 7.01
C SER A 27 2.49 1.41 5.97
N VAL A 28 3.56 0.60 5.91
CA VAL A 28 3.67 -0.52 4.97
C VAL A 28 3.42 -1.87 5.66
N PRO A 29 2.95 -2.89 4.94
CA PRO A 29 2.44 -2.85 3.56
C PRO A 29 1.05 -2.18 3.46
N VAL A 30 0.72 -1.65 2.28
CA VAL A 30 -0.66 -1.28 1.91
C VAL A 30 -1.12 -2.25 0.84
N ILE A 31 -2.20 -2.96 1.13
CA ILE A 31 -2.78 -3.99 0.28
C ILE A 31 -4.11 -3.46 -0.24
N VAL A 32 -4.30 -3.49 -1.56
CA VAL A 32 -5.55 -3.09 -2.21
C VAL A 32 -6.08 -4.31 -2.95
N ASP A 33 -7.28 -4.75 -2.61
CA ASP A 33 -7.94 -5.83 -3.34
C ASP A 33 -8.68 -5.31 -4.59
N GLU A 34 -9.16 -6.24 -5.42
CA GLU A 34 -9.86 -5.95 -6.67
C GLU A 34 -11.21 -5.23 -6.45
N GLY A 35 -11.82 -5.39 -5.27
CA GLY A 35 -13.01 -4.64 -4.85
C GLY A 35 -12.71 -3.27 -4.27
N GLY A 36 -11.43 -2.88 -4.21
CA GLY A 36 -10.97 -1.58 -3.74
C GLY A 36 -10.90 -1.46 -2.22
N ALA A 37 -11.05 -2.55 -1.47
CA ALA A 37 -10.80 -2.49 -0.03
C ALA A 37 -9.28 -2.35 0.22
N VAL A 38 -8.97 -1.54 1.24
CA VAL A 38 -7.60 -1.13 1.56
C VAL A 38 -7.25 -1.63 2.94
N THR A 39 -6.21 -2.45 3.04
CA THR A 39 -5.62 -2.90 4.31
C THR A 39 -4.27 -2.25 4.49
N ILE A 40 -4.03 -1.62 5.65
CA ILE A 40 -2.81 -0.90 5.97
C ILE A 40 -2.13 -1.56 7.15
N GLY A 41 -0.85 -1.93 6.96
CA GLY A 41 -0.08 -2.71 7.92
C GLY A 41 -0.42 -4.20 7.86
N PHE A 42 0.59 -5.03 7.99
CA PHE A 42 0.46 -6.47 8.12
C PHE A 42 1.22 -6.89 9.38
N GLY A 43 0.50 -7.46 10.33
CA GLY A 43 1.02 -7.77 11.67
C GLY A 43 0.69 -6.67 12.67
N GLY A 44 -0.36 -6.90 13.47
CA GLY A 44 -0.40 -6.35 14.82
C GLY A 44 0.87 -6.80 15.56
N THR A 45 1.36 -5.95 16.45
CA THR A 45 2.45 -6.27 17.39
C THR A 45 2.28 -7.62 18.06
#